data_AF-A0A349BXC5-F1
#
_entry.id   AF-A0A349BXC5-F1
#
_cell.length_a   1.000
_cell.length_b   1.000
_cell.length_c   1.000
_cell.angle_alpha   90.00
_cell.angle_beta   90.00
_cell.angle_gamma   90.00
#
_symmetry.space_group_name_H-M   'P 1'
#
loop_
_entity.id
_entity.type
_entity.pdbx_description
1 polymer ?
#
loop_
_entity_poly.entity_id
_entity_poly.type
_entity_poly.pdbx_seq_one_letter_code
_entity_poly.pdbx_strand_id
1 'polypeptide(L)'
;HVHLDDLIGYEAAKQKLVENTEAFVSGRPANNCLLYGDAGTGKSSSIKAIANQYYDRGLRIIEIYRHQFRNLNEVISQVKGRNYRFIIYMDDLSFEEFETEYKYLKAVIEGGLEKKPENVLIYATSNRRHLVRES
;
A
#
# COMPACT_ATOMS: atom_id res chain seq x y z
N HIS A 1 19.33 -7.45 -1.69
CA HIS A 1 17.87 -7.45 -1.55
C HIS A 1 17.53 -7.02 -0.13
N VAL A 2 16.41 -6.32 0.08
CA VAL A 2 15.97 -5.90 1.42
C VAL A 2 15.08 -7.02 1.99
N HIS A 3 15.39 -7.53 3.18
CA HIS A 3 14.57 -8.51 3.89
C HIS A 3 13.85 -7.84 5.07
N LEU A 4 12.69 -8.38 5.48
CA LEU A 4 11.90 -7.81 6.59
C LEU A 4 12.67 -7.84 7.91
N ASP A 5 13.45 -8.91 8.12
CA ASP A 5 14.29 -9.13 9.31
C ASP A 5 15.44 -8.13 9.44
N ASP A 6 15.77 -7.39 8.36
CA ASP A 6 16.83 -6.37 8.36
C ASP A 6 16.37 -5.02 8.94
N LEU A 7 15.07 -4.87 9.22
CA LEU A 7 14.48 -3.59 9.64
C LEU A 7 14.27 -3.60 11.16
N ILE A 8 14.69 -2.54 11.87
CA ILE A 8 14.58 -2.46 13.35
C ILE A 8 13.40 -1.57 13.75
N GLY A 9 12.55 -2.06 14.64
CA GLY A 9 11.37 -1.34 15.17
C GLY A 9 10.13 -1.51 14.30
N TYR A 10 8.95 -1.16 14.85
CA TYR A 10 7.66 -1.28 14.15
C TYR A 10 7.16 -2.74 13.94
N GLU A 11 7.61 -3.69 14.77
CA GLU A 11 7.37 -5.13 14.63
C GLU A 11 5.89 -5.53 14.56
N ALA A 12 5.04 -4.99 15.43
CA ALA A 12 3.62 -5.31 15.42
C ALA A 12 2.92 -4.88 14.11
N ALA A 13 3.34 -3.77 13.51
CA ALA A 13 2.80 -3.30 12.25
C ALA A 13 3.38 -4.05 11.05
N LYS A 14 4.66 -4.44 11.10
CA LYS A 14 5.26 -5.35 10.10
C LYS A 14 4.55 -6.70 10.10
N GLN A 15 4.32 -7.28 11.27
CA GLN A 15 3.62 -8.55 11.41
C GLN A 15 2.22 -8.48 10.80
N LYS A 16 1.45 -7.41 11.11
CA LYS A 16 0.14 -7.18 10.48
C LYS A 16 0.23 -7.03 8.96
N LEU A 17 1.26 -6.34 8.46
CA LEU A 17 1.47 -6.17 7.02
C LEU A 17 1.78 -7.51 6.34
N VAL A 18 2.59 -8.36 6.97
CA VAL A 18 2.92 -9.71 6.52
C VAL A 18 1.67 -10.59 6.52
N GLU A 19 0.90 -10.62 7.61
CA GLU A 19 -0.34 -11.40 7.71
C GLU A 19 -1.37 -10.98 6.67
N ASN A 20 -1.55 -9.67 6.47
CA ASN A 20 -2.45 -9.14 5.44
C ASN A 20 -1.98 -9.51 4.03
N THR A 21 -0.67 -9.44 3.76
CA THR A 21 -0.13 -9.83 2.45
C THR A 21 -0.24 -11.32 2.22
N GLU A 22 0.05 -12.15 3.23
CA GLU A 22 -0.11 -13.60 3.19
C GLU A 22 -1.56 -13.99 2.89
N ALA A 23 -2.53 -13.32 3.53
CA ALA A 23 -3.94 -13.50 3.22
C ALA A 23 -4.23 -13.17 1.75
N PHE A 24 -3.75 -12.02 1.27
CA PHE A 24 -3.96 -11.57 -0.11
C PHE A 24 -3.38 -12.54 -1.16
N VAL A 25 -2.13 -12.96 -1.00
CA VAL A 25 -1.49 -13.89 -1.96
C VAL A 25 -2.14 -15.27 -1.91
N SER A 26 -2.72 -15.65 -0.77
CA SER A 26 -3.50 -16.87 -0.60
C SER A 26 -4.96 -16.76 -1.08
N GLY A 27 -5.39 -15.63 -1.65
CA GLY A 27 -6.77 -15.41 -2.09
C GLY A 27 -7.78 -15.27 -0.96
N ARG A 28 -7.33 -14.98 0.26
CA ARG A 28 -8.17 -14.67 1.43
C ARG A 28 -8.43 -13.16 1.51
N PRO A 29 -9.48 -12.73 2.24
CA PRO A 29 -9.74 -11.30 2.48
C PRO A 29 -8.52 -10.58 3.04
N ALA A 30 -8.24 -9.39 2.49
CA ALA A 30 -7.12 -8.54 2.87
C ALA A 30 -7.45 -7.07 2.61
N ASN A 31 -6.82 -6.18 3.37
CA ASN A 31 -7.11 -4.76 3.40
C ASN A 31 -6.06 -3.93 2.68
N ASN A 32 -6.48 -2.76 2.19
CA ASN A 32 -5.54 -1.69 1.87
C ASN A 32 -4.78 -1.29 3.15
N CYS A 33 -3.53 -0.88 3.00
CA CYS A 33 -2.68 -0.57 4.15
C CYS A 33 -2.11 0.84 4.04
N LEU A 34 -2.14 1.56 5.15
CA LEU A 34 -1.43 2.82 5.31
C LEU A 34 -0.46 2.70 6.48
N LEU A 35 0.83 2.77 6.19
CA LEU A 35 1.89 2.79 7.20
C LEU A 35 2.26 4.24 7.48
N TYR A 36 2.18 4.66 8.73
CA TYR A 36 2.47 6.04 9.12
C TYR A 36 3.45 6.12 10.29
N GLY A 37 4.20 7.21 10.39
CA GLY A 37 5.20 7.42 11.44
C GLY A 37 6.45 8.07 10.90
N ASP A 38 7.40 8.38 11.76
CA ASP A 38 8.51 9.28 11.41
C ASP A 38 9.39 8.72 10.28
N ALA A 39 10.08 9.61 9.56
CA ALA A 39 11.03 9.21 8.53
C ALA A 39 12.13 8.30 9.12
N GLY A 40 12.65 7.36 8.32
CA GLY A 40 13.69 6.43 8.75
C GLY A 40 13.21 5.20 9.55
N THR A 41 11.90 5.05 9.79
CA THR A 41 11.30 3.88 10.48
C THR A 41 11.14 2.62 9.61
N GLY A 42 11.69 2.63 8.38
CA GLY A 42 11.70 1.45 7.50
C GLY A 42 10.37 1.10 6.82
N LYS A 43 9.39 2.02 6.76
CA LYS A 43 8.07 1.78 6.14
C LYS A 43 8.15 1.37 4.67
N SER A 44 8.81 2.18 3.84
CA SER A 44 8.99 1.93 2.41
C SER A 44 9.84 0.68 2.17
N SER A 45 10.87 0.48 3.00
CA SER A 45 11.70 -0.72 2.97
C SER A 45 10.90 -1.99 3.29
N SER A 46 9.96 -1.93 4.25
CA SER A 46 9.12 -3.07 4.63
C SER A 46 8.23 -3.53 3.46
N ILE A 47 7.64 -2.59 2.73
CA ILE A 47 6.82 -2.90 1.55
C ILE A 47 7.66 -3.52 0.44
N LYS A 48 8.85 -2.97 0.17
CA LYS A 48 9.78 -3.53 -0.82
C LYS A 48 10.29 -4.92 -0.43
N ALA A 49 10.50 -5.17 0.86
CA ALA A 49 10.88 -6.49 1.37
C ALA A 49 9.75 -7.52 1.18
N ILE A 50 8.51 -7.15 1.44
CA ILE A 50 7.33 -7.98 1.18
C ILE A 50 7.22 -8.37 -0.30
N ALA A 51 7.49 -7.42 -1.21
CA ALA A 51 7.53 -7.69 -2.64
C ALA A 51 8.46 -8.86 -2.98
N ASN A 52 9.66 -8.85 -2.41
CA ASN A 52 10.66 -9.89 -2.62
C ASN A 52 10.22 -11.21 -2.00
N GLN A 53 9.74 -11.19 -0.75
CA GLN A 53 9.33 -12.39 -0.02
C GLN A 53 8.23 -13.18 -0.73
N TYR A 54 7.30 -12.49 -1.39
CA TYR A 54 6.15 -13.11 -2.06
C TYR A 54 6.25 -13.12 -3.59
N TYR A 55 7.41 -12.77 -4.15
CA TYR A 55 7.61 -12.66 -5.60
C TYR A 55 7.27 -13.98 -6.32
N ASP A 56 7.78 -15.10 -5.80
CA ASP A 56 7.58 -16.45 -6.35
C ASP A 56 6.14 -16.95 -6.18
N ARG A 57 5.34 -16.28 -5.32
CA ARG A 57 3.91 -16.53 -5.14
C ARG A 57 3.03 -15.63 -6.01
N GLY A 58 3.63 -14.96 -7.00
CA GLY A 58 2.92 -14.15 -7.98
C GLY A 58 2.54 -12.75 -7.48
N LEU A 59 3.14 -12.27 -6.38
CA LEU A 59 2.99 -10.88 -5.96
C LEU A 59 3.80 -9.95 -6.89
N ARG A 60 3.18 -8.84 -7.31
CA ARG A 60 3.83 -7.76 -8.07
C ARG A 60 3.52 -6.43 -7.41
N ILE A 61 4.51 -5.54 -7.37
CA ILE A 61 4.33 -4.16 -6.91
C ILE A 61 4.35 -3.24 -8.12
N ILE A 62 3.40 -2.30 -8.15
CA ILE A 62 3.38 -1.17 -9.09
C ILE A 62 3.49 0.09 -8.25
N GLU A 63 4.63 0.77 -8.35
CA GLU A 63 4.85 2.04 -7.66
C GLU A 63 4.20 3.18 -8.47
N ILE A 64 3.39 3.99 -7.80
CA ILE A 64 2.77 5.19 -8.37
C ILE A 64 3.27 6.40 -7.59
N TYR A 65 3.91 7.33 -8.31
CA TYR A 65 4.32 8.60 -7.76
C TYR A 65 3.17 9.60 -7.71
N ARG A 66 3.29 10.59 -6.83
CA ARG A 66 2.27 11.64 -6.61
C ARG A 66 1.70 12.26 -7.89
N HIS A 67 2.57 12.63 -8.83
CA HIS A 67 2.16 13.25 -10.10
C HIS A 67 1.40 12.29 -11.05
N GLN A 68 1.34 11.00 -10.74
CA GLN A 68 0.70 9.95 -11.54
C GLN A 68 -0.63 9.48 -10.94
N PHE A 69 -1.14 10.10 -9.87
CA PHE A 69 -2.36 9.62 -9.18
C PHE A 69 -3.58 9.61 -10.09
N ARG A 70 -3.64 10.53 -11.06
CA ARG A 70 -4.68 10.55 -12.09
C ARG A 70 -4.74 9.26 -12.93
N ASN A 71 -3.64 8.50 -12.99
CA ASN A 71 -3.53 7.24 -13.72
C ASN A 71 -3.92 6.02 -12.86
N LEU A 72 -4.24 6.18 -11.57
CA LEU A 72 -4.52 5.06 -10.67
C LEU A 72 -5.62 4.14 -11.21
N ASN A 73 -6.74 4.71 -11.67
CA ASN A 73 -7.85 3.94 -12.23
C ASN A 73 -7.45 3.19 -13.51
N GLU A 74 -6.63 3.81 -14.35
CA GLU A 74 -6.12 3.19 -15.57
C GLU A 74 -5.23 1.99 -15.23
N VAL A 75 -4.31 2.15 -14.29
CA VAL A 75 -3.44 1.06 -13.81
C VAL A 75 -4.27 -0.09 -13.24
N ILE A 76 -5.24 0.21 -12.37
CA ILE A 76 -6.15 -0.80 -11.81
C ILE A 76 -6.89 -1.54 -12.93
N SER A 77 -7.40 -0.82 -13.92
CA SER A 77 -8.10 -1.40 -15.08
C SER A 77 -7.21 -2.36 -15.87
N GLN A 78 -5.95 -2.00 -16.10
CA GLN A 78 -5.00 -2.83 -16.87
C GLN A 78 -4.59 -4.12 -16.16
N VAL A 79 -4.57 -4.13 -14.83
CA VAL A 79 -4.13 -5.30 -14.03
C VAL A 79 -5.27 -6.15 -13.49
N LYS A 80 -6.49 -5.60 -13.46
CA LYS A 80 -7.69 -6.32 -13.06
C LYS A 80 -7.83 -7.61 -13.87
N GLY A 81 -8.03 -8.73 -13.18
CA GLY A 81 -8.29 -10.04 -13.81
C GLY A 81 -7.06 -10.76 -14.35
N ARG A 82 -5.85 -10.22 -14.19
CA ARG A 82 -4.61 -10.96 -14.48
C ARG A 82 -4.33 -12.00 -13.38
N ASN A 83 -3.63 -13.08 -13.73
CA ASN A 83 -3.26 -14.19 -12.84
C ASN A 83 -2.13 -13.87 -11.84
N TYR A 84 -1.98 -12.59 -11.47
CA TYR A 84 -1.05 -12.10 -10.48
C TYR A 84 -1.79 -11.28 -9.44
N ARG A 85 -1.18 -11.15 -8.26
CA ARG A 85 -1.65 -10.28 -7.18
C ARG A 85 -0.85 -8.99 -7.22
N PHE A 86 -1.54 -7.85 -7.25
CA PHE A 86 -0.91 -6.55 -7.39
C PHE A 86 -1.07 -5.73 -6.13
N ILE A 87 0.03 -5.21 -5.61
CA ILE A 87 0.02 -4.09 -4.66
C ILE A 87 0.36 -2.84 -5.46
N ILE A 88 -0.57 -1.89 -5.51
CA ILE A 88 -0.28 -0.53 -5.97
C ILE A 88 0.29 0.23 -4.77
N TYR A 89 1.55 0.62 -4.88
CA TYR A 89 2.31 1.24 -3.81
C TYR A 89 2.49 2.74 -4.04
N MET A 90 2.20 3.54 -3.01
CA MET A 90 2.43 4.98 -2.98
C MET A 90 3.34 5.35 -1.81
N ASP A 91 4.53 5.86 -2.13
CA ASP A 91 5.51 6.28 -1.13
C ASP A 91 5.27 7.74 -0.68
N ASP A 92 5.65 8.03 0.57
CA ASP A 92 5.70 9.36 1.18
C ASP A 92 4.51 10.30 0.88
N LEU A 93 3.29 9.84 1.18
CA LEU A 93 2.11 10.69 1.10
C LEU A 93 2.17 11.80 2.16
N SER A 94 2.05 13.04 1.70
CA SER A 94 1.65 14.17 2.53
C SER A 94 0.13 14.21 2.66
N PHE A 95 -0.35 14.39 3.89
CA PHE A 95 -1.77 14.48 4.22
C PHE A 95 -2.17 15.92 4.51
N GLU A 96 -1.82 16.82 3.61
CA GLU A 96 -2.18 18.22 3.71
C GLU A 96 -3.60 18.46 3.19
N GLU A 97 -4.40 19.26 3.90
CA GLU A 97 -5.82 19.49 3.56
C GLU A 97 -6.03 20.19 2.21
N PHE A 98 -5.02 20.91 1.73
CA PHE A 98 -5.04 21.63 0.46
C PHE A 98 -4.71 20.73 -0.74
N GLU A 99 -4.28 19.49 -0.52
CA GLU A 99 -3.92 18.55 -1.60
C GLU A 99 -5.15 17.74 -2.02
N THR A 100 -5.68 18.01 -3.22
CA THR A 100 -6.85 17.32 -3.78
C THR A 100 -6.58 15.84 -4.03
N GLU A 101 -5.34 15.49 -4.38
CA GLU A 101 -4.87 14.13 -4.60
C GLU A 101 -4.98 13.27 -3.33
N TYR A 102 -4.73 13.87 -2.16
CA TYR A 102 -4.87 13.17 -0.88
C TYR A 102 -6.33 12.80 -0.61
N LYS A 103 -7.27 13.74 -0.77
CA LYS A 103 -8.70 13.47 -0.49
C LYS A 103 -9.22 12.31 -1.32
N TYR A 104 -8.82 12.26 -2.59
CA TYR A 104 -9.14 11.13 -3.47
C TYR A 104 -8.55 9.81 -2.95
N LEU A 105 -7.27 9.80 -2.62
CA LEU A 105 -6.59 8.59 -2.15
C LEU A 105 -7.10 8.10 -0.80
N LYS A 106 -7.42 9.01 0.12
CA LYS A 106 -8.05 8.69 1.41
C LYS A 106 -9.37 7.96 1.18
N ALA A 107 -10.25 8.53 0.35
CA ALA A 107 -11.52 7.91 0.01
C ALA A 107 -11.31 6.51 -0.58
N VAL A 108 -10.33 6.34 -1.47
CA VAL A 108 -9.99 5.04 -2.06
C VAL A 108 -9.50 4.02 -1.02
N ILE A 109 -8.64 4.44 -0.08
CA ILE A 109 -8.13 3.56 1.00
C ILE A 109 -9.26 3.15 1.95
N GLU A 110 -10.16 4.07 2.29
CA GLU A 110 -11.32 3.87 3.18
C GLU A 110 -12.45 3.05 2.53
N GLY A 111 -12.30 2.65 1.26
CA GLY A 111 -13.24 1.75 0.58
C GLY A 111 -14.14 2.42 -0.46
N GLY A 112 -13.85 3.67 -0.86
CA GLY A 112 -14.60 4.43 -1.85
C GLY A 112 -14.47 3.96 -3.30
N LEU A 113 -13.76 2.87 -3.58
CA LEU A 113 -13.78 2.23 -4.91
C LEU A 113 -15.05 1.37 -5.03
N GLU A 114 -15.99 1.79 -5.87
CA GLU A 114 -17.30 1.12 -6.07
C GLU A 114 -17.17 -0.40 -6.34
N LYS A 115 -16.08 -0.87 -6.97
CA LYS A 115 -15.67 -2.30 -6.99
C LYS A 115 -14.14 -2.46 -7.07
N LYS A 116 -13.48 -2.63 -5.92
CA LYS A 116 -12.06 -3.03 -5.86
C LYS A 116 -11.87 -4.44 -6.46
N PRO A 117 -10.94 -4.65 -7.42
CA PRO A 117 -10.62 -5.99 -7.89
C PRO A 117 -10.06 -6.89 -6.79
N GLU A 118 -10.40 -8.18 -6.82
CA GLU A 118 -9.91 -9.18 -5.85
C GLU A 118 -8.39 -9.40 -5.93
N ASN A 119 -7.77 -9.04 -7.05
CA ASN A 119 -6.33 -9.19 -7.28
C ASN A 119 -5.55 -7.89 -7.10
N VAL A 120 -6.14 -6.86 -6.48
CA VAL A 120 -5.50 -5.56 -6.23
C VAL A 120 -5.64 -5.11 -4.78
N LEU A 121 -4.53 -4.66 -4.19
CA LEU A 121 -4.48 -3.89 -2.95
C LEU A 121 -3.76 -2.57 -3.15
N ILE A 122 -4.06 -1.61 -2.29
CA ILE A 122 -3.38 -0.31 -2.21
C ILE A 122 -2.60 -0.24 -0.92
N TYR A 123 -1.27 -0.13 -1.04
CA TYR A 123 -0.37 0.13 0.08
C TYR A 123 0.19 1.55 -0.04
N ALA A 124 0.24 2.24 1.09
CA ALA A 124 0.69 3.60 1.18
C ALA A 124 1.58 3.81 2.40
N THR A 125 2.49 4.76 2.32
CA THR A 125 3.29 5.22 3.46
C THR A 125 3.17 6.72 3.66
N SER A 126 3.23 7.19 4.90
CA SER A 126 3.29 8.61 5.22
C SER A 126 4.23 8.90 6.38
N ASN A 127 4.95 10.00 6.30
CA ASN A 127 5.83 10.46 7.37
C ASN A 127 5.11 11.22 8.50
N ARG A 128 3.78 11.39 8.43
CA ARG A 128 3.01 12.15 9.43
C ARG A 128 2.12 11.25 10.28
N ARG A 129 2.22 11.41 11.60
CA ARG A 129 1.39 10.68 12.60
C ARG A 129 -0.04 11.22 12.69
N HIS A 130 -0.28 12.47 12.30
CA HIS A 130 -1.58 13.12 12.38
C HIS A 130 -2.31 12.92 11.05
N LEU A 131 -3.09 11.83 10.97
CA LEU A 131 -3.77 11.46 9.74
C LEU A 131 -5.09 12.19 9.54
N VAL A 132 -5.77 12.61 10.60
CA VAL A 132 -7.02 13.37 10.55
C VAL A 132 -7.14 14.11 11.88
N ARG A 133 -7.27 15.44 11.90
CA ARG A 133 -8.06 16.07 12.96
C ARG A 133 -9.51 15.76 12.58
N GLU A 134 -10.18 14.91 13.35
CA GLU A 134 -11.64 14.85 13.27
C GLU A 134 -12.13 16.29 13.47
N SER A 135 -12.77 16.83 12.44
CA SER A 135 -13.53 18.08 12.51
C SER A 135 -15.00 17.69 12.49
#